data_AF-A0A2T7G7J6-F1
#
_entry.id   AF-A0A2T7G7J6-F1
#
_cell.length_a   1.000
_cell.length_b   1.000
_cell.length_c   1.000
_cell.angle_alpha   90.00
_cell.angle_beta   90.00
_cell.angle_gamma   90.00
#
_symmetry.space_group_name_H-M   'P 1'
#
loop_
_entity.id
_entity.type
_entity.pdbx_description
1 polymer ?
#
loop_
_entity_poly.entity_id
_entity_poly.type
_entity_poly.pdbx_seq_one_letter_code
_entity_poly.pdbx_strand_id
1 'polypeptide(L)'
;MAIISRLRAARHTALSAVATMIPALLAHELISFGVIHSTIRWSDAGCHYSDCAGIGVVLFGYALFAMPLAILFALAGAALAQSSLRRAVLAGLWLAVCITSLFPIASSYRGGFGTTWLWYEPFLELMLHPILTPVTVALGLWLFDLANRRLAGR
;
A
#
# COMPACT_ATOMS: atom_id res chain seq x y z
N MET A 1 19.54 10.28 -25.63
CA MET A 1 18.15 9.75 -25.51
C MET A 1 17.93 8.83 -24.31
N ALA A 2 18.87 7.95 -23.95
CA ALA A 2 18.67 6.96 -22.87
C ALA A 2 18.31 7.58 -21.49
N ILE A 3 18.95 8.67 -21.08
CA ILE A 3 18.69 9.34 -19.78
C ILE A 3 17.24 9.84 -19.67
N ILE A 4 16.74 10.51 -20.70
CA ILE A 4 15.36 11.02 -20.74
C ILE A 4 14.35 9.86 -20.63
N SER A 5 14.61 8.74 -21.31
CA SER A 5 13.74 7.55 -21.23
C SER A 5 13.71 6.94 -19.83
N ARG A 6 14.86 6.88 -19.13
CA ARG A 6 14.97 6.38 -17.75
C ARG A 6 14.26 7.30 -16.75
N LEU A 7 14.43 8.61 -16.87
CA LEU A 7 13.75 9.59 -16.00
C LEU A 7 12.22 9.54 -16.17
N ARG A 8 11.74 9.39 -17.41
CA ARG A 8 10.30 9.22 -17.69
C ARG A 8 9.78 7.92 -17.07
N ALA A 9 10.51 6.82 -17.24
CA ALA A 9 10.16 5.53 -16.66
C ALA A 9 10.13 5.60 -15.12
N ALA A 10 11.12 6.22 -14.49
CA ALA A 10 11.20 6.43 -13.05
C ALA A 10 9.98 7.18 -12.51
N ARG A 11 9.74 8.39 -13.04
CA ARG A 11 8.63 9.24 -12.61
C ARG A 11 7.28 8.54 -12.74
N HIS A 12 7.02 7.92 -13.89
CA HIS A 12 5.76 7.25 -14.16
C HIS A 12 5.54 6.04 -13.26
N THR A 13 6.58 5.23 -13.06
CA THR A 13 6.50 4.03 -12.22
C THR A 13 6.28 4.41 -10.76
N ALA A 14 6.96 5.44 -10.27
CA ALA A 14 6.77 5.99 -8.91
C ALA A 14 5.35 6.50 -8.69
N LEU A 15 4.86 7.38 -9.57
CA LEU A 15 3.51 7.94 -9.45
C LEU A 15 2.44 6.84 -9.54
N SER A 16 2.60 5.89 -10.46
CA SER A 16 1.65 4.79 -10.61
C SER A 16 1.62 3.90 -9.38
N ALA A 17 2.77 3.61 -8.77
CA ALA A 17 2.84 2.79 -7.56
C ALA A 17 2.15 3.48 -6.37
N VAL A 18 2.46 4.76 -6.12
CA VAL A 18 1.84 5.54 -5.04
C VAL A 18 0.33 5.64 -5.24
N ALA A 19 -0.11 6.02 -6.44
CA ALA A 19 -1.53 6.25 -6.73
C ALA A 19 -2.39 4.97 -6.73
N THR A 20 -1.78 3.78 -6.73
CA THR A 20 -2.51 2.50 -6.74
C THR A 20 -2.36 1.75 -5.43
N MET A 21 -1.18 1.77 -4.82
CA MET A 21 -0.91 1.04 -3.58
C MET A 21 -1.49 1.75 -2.35
N ILE A 22 -1.35 3.07 -2.25
CA ILE A 22 -1.88 3.80 -1.09
C ILE A 22 -3.40 3.64 -1.00
N PRO A 23 -4.20 3.86 -2.07
CA PRO A 23 -5.64 3.63 -1.98
C PRO A 23 -6.01 2.18 -1.68
N ALA A 24 -5.26 1.20 -2.21
CA ALA A 24 -5.52 -0.22 -1.93
C ALA A 24 -5.31 -0.56 -0.45
N LEU A 25 -4.19 -0.12 0.13
CA LEU A 25 -3.88 -0.32 1.54
C LEU A 25 -4.82 0.49 2.44
N LEU A 26 -5.06 1.77 2.14
CA LEU A 26 -5.94 2.64 2.90
C LEU A 26 -7.38 2.13 2.90
N ALA A 27 -7.91 1.70 1.75
CA ALA A 27 -9.26 1.12 1.69
C ALA A 27 -9.33 -0.15 2.55
N HIS A 28 -8.31 -0.99 2.48
CA HIS A 28 -8.23 -2.21 3.28
C HIS A 28 -8.22 -1.89 4.78
N GLU A 29 -7.36 -0.97 5.21
CA GLU A 29 -7.21 -0.54 6.59
C GLU A 29 -8.49 0.12 7.14
N LEU A 30 -9.10 1.03 6.39
CA LEU A 30 -10.33 1.72 6.81
C LEU A 30 -11.52 0.76 6.91
N ILE A 31 -11.63 -0.23 6.02
CA ILE A 31 -12.71 -1.22 6.10
C ILE A 31 -12.46 -2.17 7.28
N SER A 32 -11.25 -2.74 7.39
CA SER A 32 -10.92 -3.69 8.45
C SER A 32 -11.00 -3.05 9.84
N PHE A 33 -10.28 -1.95 10.05
CA PHE A 33 -10.14 -1.35 11.37
C PHE A 33 -11.13 -0.23 11.65
N GLY A 34 -11.60 0.48 10.62
CA GLY A 34 -12.63 1.51 10.80
C GLY A 34 -14.03 0.92 10.87
N VAL A 35 -14.43 0.13 9.88
CA VAL A 35 -15.81 -0.36 9.75
C VAL A 35 -16.05 -1.63 10.56
N ILE A 36 -15.18 -2.64 10.41
CA ILE A 36 -15.40 -3.95 11.04
C ILE A 36 -15.04 -3.91 12.53
N HIS A 37 -13.92 -3.28 12.91
CA HIS A 37 -13.43 -3.28 14.30
C HIS A 37 -13.58 -1.96 15.05
N SER A 38 -13.95 -0.85 14.40
CA SER A 38 -14.13 0.46 15.04
C SER A 38 -12.91 1.00 15.83
N THR A 39 -11.71 0.53 15.49
CA THR A 39 -10.44 1.00 16.05
C THR A 39 -9.90 2.25 15.35
N ILE A 40 -10.46 2.62 14.18
CA ILE A 40 -10.23 3.93 13.56
C ILE A 40 -11.44 4.84 13.80
N ARG A 41 -11.19 6.03 14.34
CA ARG A 41 -12.23 7.04 14.59
C ARG A 41 -12.14 8.18 13.57
N TRP A 42 -13.30 8.60 13.08
CA TRP A 42 -13.45 9.76 12.18
C TRP A 42 -13.28 11.11 12.87
N SER A 43 -13.23 11.12 14.21
CA SER A 43 -12.96 12.27 15.05
C SER A 43 -11.96 11.87 16.14
N ASP A 44 -11.01 12.76 16.42
CA ASP A 44 -10.02 12.56 17.49
C ASP A 44 -10.63 12.76 18.90
N ALA A 45 -11.88 13.26 18.99
CA ALA A 45 -12.56 13.50 20.25
C ALA A 45 -12.84 12.17 20.99
N GLY A 46 -12.24 12.01 22.18
CA GLY A 46 -12.40 10.83 23.03
C GLY A 46 -11.56 9.63 22.61
N CYS A 47 -10.63 9.79 21.67
CA CYS A 47 -9.72 8.74 21.26
C CYS A 47 -8.42 8.80 22.06
N HIS A 48 -8.25 7.91 23.04
CA HIS A 48 -6.96 7.71 23.69
C HIS A 48 -6.07 6.91 22.74
N TYR A 49 -4.83 7.37 22.54
CA TYR A 49 -3.85 6.78 21.61
C TYR A 49 -3.57 5.28 21.85
N SER A 50 -3.90 4.78 23.05
CA SER A 50 -3.80 3.36 23.40
C SER A 50 -4.92 2.50 22.80
N ASP A 51 -6.07 3.10 22.50
CA ASP A 51 -7.33 2.38 22.27
C ASP A 51 -7.86 2.56 20.83
N CYS A 52 -7.51 3.66 20.16
CA CYS A 52 -7.88 3.91 18.77
C CYS A 52 -6.90 4.83 18.03
N ALA A 53 -6.97 4.81 16.70
CA ALA A 53 -6.28 5.74 15.83
C ALA A 53 -7.26 6.75 15.24
N GLY A 54 -6.91 8.03 15.33
CA GLY A 54 -7.61 9.08 14.58
C GLY A 54 -7.36 8.96 13.08
N ILE A 55 -8.37 9.24 12.25
CA ILE A 55 -8.24 9.21 10.79
C ILE A 55 -7.07 10.09 10.28
N GLY A 56 -6.78 11.21 10.97
CA GLY A 56 -5.65 12.06 10.65
C GLY A 56 -4.29 11.37 10.79
N VAL A 57 -4.14 10.53 11.81
CA VAL A 57 -2.90 9.74 12.05
C VAL A 57 -2.70 8.70 10.95
N VAL A 58 -3.77 8.02 10.56
CA VAL A 58 -3.76 7.04 9.47
C VAL A 58 -3.33 7.69 8.15
N LEU A 59 -3.99 8.80 7.78
CA LEU A 59 -3.65 9.54 6.56
C LEU A 59 -2.23 10.09 6.58
N PHE A 60 -1.76 10.58 7.73
CA PHE A 60 -0.39 11.05 7.90
C PHE A 60 0.63 9.90 7.73
N GLY A 61 0.34 8.72 8.28
CA GLY A 61 1.15 7.51 8.07
C GLY A 61 1.31 7.16 6.59
N TYR A 62 0.22 7.20 5.81
CA TYR A 62 0.30 6.98 4.37
C TYR A 62 1.04 8.08 3.61
N ALA A 63 0.90 9.34 4.03
CA ALA A 63 1.64 10.45 3.43
C ALA A 63 3.16 10.26 3.62
N LEU A 64 3.58 9.81 4.81
CA LEU A 64 4.98 9.48 5.08
C LEU A 64 5.43 8.23 4.29
N PHE A 65 4.58 7.21 4.17
CA PHE A 65 4.87 6.00 3.41
C PHE A 65 5.00 6.25 1.90
N ALA A 66 4.34 7.27 1.36
CA ALA A 66 4.36 7.60 -0.06
C ALA A 66 5.77 7.90 -0.59
N MET A 67 6.62 8.57 0.21
CA MET A 67 7.98 8.95 -0.21
C MET A 67 8.92 7.75 -0.44
N PRO A 68 9.16 6.85 0.54
CA PRO A 68 10.02 5.68 0.31
C PRO A 68 9.45 4.77 -0.78
N LEU A 69 8.13 4.65 -0.89
CA LEU A 69 7.48 3.91 -1.97
C LEU A 69 7.80 4.54 -3.34
N ALA A 70 7.65 5.85 -3.48
CA ALA A 70 7.97 6.56 -4.72
C ALA A 70 9.45 6.39 -5.11
N ILE A 71 10.36 6.48 -4.14
CA ILE A 71 11.80 6.30 -4.37
C ILE A 71 12.10 4.89 -4.87
N LEU A 72 11.58 3.86 -4.21
CA LEU A 72 11.77 2.46 -4.59
C LEU A 72 11.32 2.21 -6.04
N PHE A 73 10.10 2.65 -6.39
CA PHE A 73 9.54 2.46 -7.72
C PHE A 73 10.17 3.37 -8.78
N ALA A 74 10.69 4.53 -8.41
CA ALA A 74 11.51 5.36 -9.30
C ALA A 74 12.80 4.65 -9.68
N LEU A 75 13.51 4.07 -8.70
CA LEU A 75 14.75 3.33 -8.94
C LEU A 75 14.50 2.08 -9.79
N ALA A 76 13.48 1.29 -9.44
CA ALA A 76 13.10 0.12 -10.23
C ALA A 76 12.69 0.51 -11.67
N GLY A 77 11.90 1.57 -11.82
CA GLY A 77 11.48 2.09 -13.13
C GLY A 77 12.66 2.59 -13.97
N ALA A 78 13.64 3.27 -13.37
CA ALA A 78 14.85 3.72 -14.05
C ALA A 78 15.73 2.55 -14.49
N ALA A 79 15.94 1.57 -13.60
CA ALA A 79 16.78 0.40 -13.85
C ALA A 79 16.19 -0.50 -14.94
N LEU A 80 14.86 -0.66 -14.97
CA LEU A 80 14.16 -1.55 -15.88
C LEU A 80 13.66 -0.85 -17.15
N ALA A 81 14.04 0.40 -17.41
CA ALA A 81 13.44 1.24 -18.46
C ALA A 81 13.41 0.58 -19.86
N GLN A 82 14.39 -0.25 -20.18
CA GLN A 82 14.55 -0.95 -21.47
C GLN A 82 14.40 -2.48 -21.36
N SER A 83 14.04 -3.00 -20.18
CA SER A 83 13.92 -4.45 -19.97
C SER A 83 12.57 -4.97 -20.48
N SER A 84 12.60 -6.08 -21.22
CA SER A 84 11.38 -6.81 -21.62
C SER A 84 10.62 -7.40 -20.42
N LEU A 85 11.33 -7.68 -19.32
CA LEU A 85 10.76 -8.19 -18.07
C LEU A 85 10.21 -7.11 -17.14
N ARG A 86 10.34 -5.82 -17.51
CA ARG A 86 9.99 -4.67 -16.68
C ARG A 86 8.62 -4.83 -16.02
N ARG A 87 7.59 -5.18 -16.81
CA ARG A 87 6.21 -5.28 -16.29
C ARG A 87 6.07 -6.37 -15.25
N ALA A 88 6.59 -7.56 -15.52
CA ALA A 88 6.53 -8.69 -14.60
C ALA A 88 7.26 -8.37 -13.30
N VAL A 89 8.47 -7.80 -13.37
CA VAL A 89 9.26 -7.43 -12.19
C VAL A 89 8.59 -6.32 -11.38
N LEU A 90 8.07 -5.28 -12.03
CA LEU A 90 7.38 -4.20 -11.32
C LEU A 90 6.06 -4.67 -10.69
N ALA A 91 5.31 -5.54 -11.35
CA ALA A 91 4.10 -6.14 -10.80
C ALA A 91 4.42 -7.03 -9.58
N GLY A 92 5.46 -7.86 -9.67
CA GLY A 92 5.93 -8.67 -8.55
C GLY A 92 6.42 -7.81 -7.38
N LEU A 93 7.18 -6.74 -7.67
CA LEU A 93 7.62 -5.77 -6.65
C LEU A 93 6.42 -5.08 -5.98
N TRP A 94 5.42 -4.65 -6.76
CA TRP A 94 4.20 -4.06 -6.24
C TRP A 94 3.48 -5.01 -5.31
N LEU A 95 3.29 -6.27 -5.72
CA LEU A 95 2.62 -7.27 -4.91
C LEU A 95 3.38 -7.55 -3.61
N ALA A 96 4.70 -7.72 -3.68
CA ALA A 96 5.53 -7.97 -2.51
C ALA A 96 5.47 -6.80 -1.52
N VAL A 97 5.62 -5.56 -1.99
CA VAL A 97 5.55 -4.37 -1.13
C VAL A 97 4.15 -4.22 -0.54
N CYS A 98 3.08 -4.41 -1.32
CA CYS A 98 1.71 -4.33 -0.82
C CYS A 98 1.45 -5.35 0.30
N ILE A 99 1.78 -6.62 0.09
CA ILE A 99 1.57 -7.69 1.09
C ILE A 99 2.43 -7.43 2.34
N THR A 100 3.70 -7.09 2.17
CA THR A 100 4.60 -6.80 3.31
C THR A 100 4.18 -5.57 4.09
N SER A 101 3.50 -4.59 3.46
CA SER A 101 2.99 -3.39 4.13
C SER A 101 1.79 -3.68 5.05
N LEU A 102 1.09 -4.79 4.84
CA LEU A 102 -0.01 -5.21 5.72
C LEU A 102 0.52 -5.57 7.13
N PHE A 103 1.75 -6.03 7.27
CA PHE A 103 2.34 -6.39 8.57
C PHE A 103 2.46 -5.19 9.54
N PRO A 104 3.15 -4.09 9.18
CA PRO A 104 3.25 -2.94 10.08
C PRO A 104 1.90 -2.27 10.34
N ILE A 105 0.98 -2.26 9.35
CA ILE A 105 -0.40 -1.80 9.55
C ILE A 105 -1.10 -2.66 10.60
N ALA A 106 -1.03 -3.99 10.50
CA ALA A 106 -1.59 -4.90 11.50
C ALA A 106 -1.05 -4.61 12.91
N SER A 107 0.27 -4.46 12.98
CA SER A 107 0.98 -4.31 14.23
C SER A 107 0.64 -3.01 14.94
N SER A 108 0.32 -1.92 14.21
CA SER A 108 -0.01 -0.63 14.84
C SER A 108 -1.36 -0.66 15.56
N TYR A 109 -2.30 -1.52 15.14
CA TYR A 109 -3.61 -1.65 15.78
C TYR A 109 -3.66 -2.63 16.94
N ARG A 110 -2.58 -3.38 17.21
CA ARG A 110 -2.55 -4.37 18.28
C ARG A 110 -2.98 -3.82 19.65
N GLY A 111 -2.62 -2.57 19.96
CA GLY A 111 -3.01 -1.92 21.22
C GLY A 111 -4.53 -1.84 21.43
N GLY A 112 -5.29 -1.61 20.36
CA GLY A 112 -6.75 -1.44 20.40
C GLY A 112 -7.55 -2.74 20.59
N PHE A 113 -6.90 -3.91 20.45
CA PHE A 113 -7.55 -5.23 20.61
C PHE A 113 -7.33 -5.86 22.01
N GLY A 114 -6.62 -5.17 22.91
CA GLY A 114 -6.36 -5.64 24.27
C GLY A 114 -5.38 -6.82 24.38
N THR A 115 -5.34 -7.48 25.54
CA THR A 115 -4.47 -8.65 25.80
C THR A 115 -5.03 -9.97 25.27
N THR A 116 -6.27 -9.97 24.78
CA THR A 116 -6.96 -11.17 24.29
C THR A 116 -6.47 -11.58 22.92
N TRP A 117 -5.91 -10.65 22.13
CA TRP A 117 -5.39 -10.97 20.81
C TRP A 117 -3.93 -11.44 20.87
N LEU A 118 -3.65 -12.58 20.26
CA LEU A 118 -2.28 -13.04 20.04
C LEU A 118 -1.57 -12.10 19.08
N TRP A 119 -0.23 -12.00 19.20
CA TRP A 119 0.58 -11.03 18.47
C TRP A 119 0.44 -11.12 16.93
N TYR A 120 -0.02 -12.26 16.41
CA TYR A 120 -0.21 -12.53 14.99
C TYR A 120 -1.67 -12.39 14.52
N GLU A 121 -2.66 -12.23 15.41
CA GLU A 121 -4.07 -12.21 15.02
C GLU A 121 -4.48 -10.98 14.20
N PRO A 122 -3.99 -9.74 14.49
CA PRO A 122 -4.26 -8.59 13.62
C PRO A 122 -3.72 -8.81 12.20
N PHE A 123 -2.64 -9.60 12.11
CA PHE A 123 -2.04 -9.96 10.84
C PHE A 123 -2.87 -10.99 10.09
N LEU A 124 -3.41 -12.02 10.77
CA LEU A 124 -4.35 -12.95 10.15
C LEU A 124 -5.59 -12.21 9.65
N GLU A 125 -6.12 -11.27 10.41
CA GLU A 125 -7.29 -10.49 9.99
C GLU A 125 -7.02 -9.68 8.71
N LEU A 126 -5.88 -8.99 8.63
CA LEU A 126 -5.50 -8.20 7.45
C LEU A 126 -5.07 -9.04 6.25
N MET A 127 -4.25 -10.07 6.45
CA MET A 127 -3.73 -10.89 5.34
C MET A 127 -4.72 -11.95 4.87
N LEU A 128 -5.60 -12.43 5.76
CA LEU A 128 -6.51 -13.54 5.48
C LEU A 128 -7.96 -13.13 5.39
N HIS A 129 -8.33 -11.84 5.45
CA HIS A 129 -9.70 -11.47 5.10
C HIS A 129 -10.00 -12.00 3.69
N PRO A 130 -10.86 -13.02 3.54
CA PRO A 130 -10.85 -13.92 2.38
C PRO A 130 -11.35 -13.26 1.09
N ILE A 131 -11.86 -12.03 1.20
CA ILE A 131 -12.46 -11.25 0.14
C ILE A 131 -11.77 -9.88 0.04
N LEU A 132 -11.66 -9.14 1.15
CA LEU A 132 -11.13 -7.78 1.12
C LEU A 132 -9.68 -7.73 0.63
N THR A 133 -8.80 -8.57 1.17
CA THR A 133 -7.39 -8.62 0.79
C THR A 133 -7.20 -8.97 -0.69
N PRO A 134 -7.74 -10.07 -1.22
CA PRO A 134 -7.58 -10.37 -2.64
C PRO A 134 -8.22 -9.30 -3.54
N VAL A 135 -9.35 -8.70 -3.15
CA VAL A 135 -10.01 -7.66 -3.96
C VAL A 135 -9.18 -6.39 -4.03
N THR A 136 -8.72 -5.82 -2.91
CA THR A 136 -7.95 -4.56 -2.92
C THR A 136 -6.59 -4.75 -3.58
N VAL A 137 -5.92 -5.88 -3.32
CA VAL A 137 -4.63 -6.23 -3.93
C VAL A 137 -4.79 -6.43 -5.44
N ALA A 138 -5.78 -7.21 -5.89
CA ALA A 138 -6.00 -7.45 -7.32
C ALA A 138 -6.36 -6.18 -8.07
N LEU A 139 -7.26 -5.35 -7.52
CA LEU A 139 -7.66 -4.09 -8.13
C LEU A 139 -6.48 -3.11 -8.22
N GLY A 140 -5.73 -2.93 -7.13
CA GLY A 140 -4.56 -2.07 -7.10
C GLY A 140 -3.48 -2.52 -8.08
N LEU A 141 -3.17 -3.82 -8.11
CA LEU A 141 -2.19 -4.40 -9.02
C LEU A 141 -2.64 -4.27 -10.49
N TRP A 142 -3.91 -4.50 -10.77
CA TRP A 142 -4.46 -4.35 -12.12
C TRP A 142 -4.36 -2.91 -12.61
N LEU A 143 -4.70 -1.93 -11.78
CA LEU A 143 -4.54 -0.50 -12.10
C LEU A 143 -3.06 -0.14 -12.31
N PHE A 144 -2.16 -0.69 -11.50
CA PHE A 144 -0.72 -0.45 -11.63
C PHE A 144 -0.16 -1.03 -12.94
N ASP A 145 -0.53 -2.27 -13.30
CA ASP A 145 -0.12 -2.88 -14.56
C ASP A 145 -0.70 -2.09 -15.74
N LEU A 146 -1.98 -1.70 -15.68
CA LEU A 146 -2.63 -0.89 -16.73
C LEU A 146 -1.91 0.45 -16.93
N ALA A 147 -1.54 1.13 -15.84
CA ALA A 147 -0.77 2.37 -15.90
C ALA A 147 0.60 2.15 -16.57
N ASN A 148 1.27 1.04 -16.29
CA ASN A 148 2.61 0.75 -16.84
C ASN A 148 2.58 0.19 -18.27
N ARG A 149 1.47 -0.38 -18.76
CA ARG A 149 1.30 -0.80 -20.17
C ARG A 149 1.47 0.38 -21.13
N ARG A 150 0.99 1.57 -20.76
CA ARG A 150 1.02 2.76 -21.63
C ARG A 150 2.43 3.27 -21.96
N LEU A 151 3.44 2.84 -21.22
CA LEU A 151 4.84 3.15 -21.50
C LEU A 151 5.54 2.17 -22.44
N ALA A 152 4.99 0.97 -22.65
CA ALA A 152 5.60 -0.05 -23.51
C ALA A 152 5.20 0.10 -24.99
N GLY A 153 4.12 0.85 -25.28
CA GLY A 153 3.62 1.09 -26.65
C GLY A 153 4.04 2.42 -27.27
N ARG A 154 5.05 3.11 -26.73
CA ARG A 154 5.63 4.35 -27.25
C ARG A 154 7.15 4.21 -27.29
#